data_AF-A0A0S3AFV4-F1
#
_entry.id   AF-A0A0S3AFV4-F1
#
_cell.length_a   1.000
_cell.length_b   1.000
_cell.length_c   1.000
_cell.angle_alpha   90.00
_cell.angle_beta   90.00
_cell.angle_gamma   90.00
#
_symmetry.space_group_name_H-M   'P 1'
#
loop_
_entity.id
_entity.type
_entity.pdbx_description
1 polymer ?
#
loop_
_entity_poly.entity_id
_entity_poly.type
_entity_poly.pdbx_seq_one_letter_code
_entity_poly.pdbx_strand_id
1 'polypeptide(L)'
;MKIKYEELLILGITMEGRPFRPSDWSERLCGALAVHNRNNRWEYSEYAQPVIHEGKIGVHVKTALKDINPVMYQFIMDFAYNNQLRIIPTGKVIYLEESPEEKEVAWSVKRFTLALLLHQWKIRFKNNGY
;
A
#
# COMPACT_ATOMS: atom_id res chain seq x y z
N MET A 1 -6.22 -6.39 18.25
CA MET A 1 -5.36 -5.27 17.80
C MET A 1 -4.48 -5.77 16.67
N LYS A 2 -4.56 -5.15 15.49
CA LYS A 2 -3.83 -5.61 14.30
C LYS A 2 -2.68 -4.67 13.99
N ILE A 3 -1.47 -5.22 13.89
CA ILE A 3 -0.28 -4.48 13.48
C ILE A 3 -0.08 -4.69 11.97
N LYS A 4 0.20 -3.61 11.24
CA LYS A 4 0.61 -3.66 9.84
C LYS A 4 1.82 -2.75 9.64
N TYR A 5 2.68 -3.13 8.71
CA TYR A 5 3.75 -2.27 8.22
C TYR A 5 3.30 -1.72 6.88
N GLU A 6 3.24 -0.40 6.75
CA GLU A 6 2.79 0.24 5.52
C GLU A 6 3.94 0.50 4.54
N GLU A 7 5.17 0.32 4.98
CA GLU A 7 6.38 0.58 4.20
C GLU A 7 7.42 -0.54 4.33
N LEU A 8 8.27 -0.64 3.32
CA LEU A 8 9.46 -1.48 3.30
C LEU A 8 10.68 -0.62 2.98
N LEU A 9 11.78 -0.83 3.70
CA LEU A 9 13.07 -0.24 3.42
C LEU A 9 13.99 -1.32 2.83
N ILE A 10 14.42 -1.14 1.58
CA ILE A 10 15.45 -1.95 0.95
C ILE A 10 16.78 -1.25 1.17
N LEU A 11 17.68 -1.84 1.95
CA LEU A 11 19.00 -1.28 2.20
C LEU A 11 20.00 -1.72 1.14
N GLY A 12 20.89 -0.81 0.77
CA GLY A 12 22.06 -1.06 -0.06
C GLY A 12 23.16 -1.81 0.69
N ILE A 13 22.77 -2.79 1.50
CA ILE A 13 23.63 -3.74 2.18
C ILE A 13 23.07 -5.13 1.92
N THR A 14 23.94 -6.05 1.51
CA THR A 14 23.56 -7.44 1.28
C THR A 14 23.26 -8.16 2.59
N MET A 15 22.64 -9.34 2.53
CA MET A 15 22.40 -10.18 3.72
C MET A 15 23.70 -10.50 4.48
N GLU A 16 24.83 -10.58 3.78
CA GLU A 16 26.17 -10.81 4.34
C GLU A 16 26.82 -9.54 4.95
N GLY A 17 26.13 -8.40 4.93
CA GLY A 17 26.63 -7.15 5.49
C GLY A 17 27.55 -6.34 4.57
N ARG A 18 27.66 -6.71 3.28
CA ARG A 18 28.50 -5.99 2.32
C ARG A 18 27.75 -4.81 1.68
N PRO A 19 28.36 -3.63 1.50
CA PRO A 19 27.74 -2.53 0.77
C PRO A 19 27.45 -2.92 -0.68
N PHE A 20 26.23 -2.66 -1.15
CA PHE A 20 25.83 -2.89 -2.53
C PHE A 20 26.34 -1.78 -3.44
N ARG A 21 26.67 -2.12 -4.69
CA ARG A 21 27.24 -1.23 -5.69
C ARG A 21 26.55 -1.42 -7.05
N PRO A 22 26.53 -0.39 -7.91
CA PRO A 22 27.12 0.95 -7.71
C PRO A 22 26.36 1.79 -6.67
N SER A 23 26.94 2.90 -6.20
CA SER A 23 26.31 3.73 -5.16
C SER A 23 25.04 4.44 -5.61
N ASP A 24 24.88 4.68 -6.91
CA ASP A 24 23.71 5.33 -7.52
C ASP A 24 22.57 4.34 -7.84
N TRP A 25 22.61 3.12 -7.27
CA TRP A 25 21.62 2.08 -7.57
C TRP A 25 20.20 2.48 -7.16
N SER A 26 20.05 3.22 -6.05
CA SER A 26 18.73 3.62 -5.56
C SER A 26 18.05 4.61 -6.49
N GLU A 27 18.83 5.55 -7.03
CA GLU A 27 18.42 6.55 -7.98
C GLU A 27 18.09 5.91 -9.33
N ARG A 28 18.89 4.93 -9.77
CA ARG A 28 18.60 4.16 -10.99
C ARG A 28 17.32 3.34 -10.85
N LEU A 29 17.14 2.66 -9.71
CA LEU A 29 15.95 1.86 -9.48
C LEU A 29 14.70 2.73 -9.45
N CYS A 30 14.70 3.81 -8.69
CA CYS A 30 13.57 4.74 -8.62
C CYS A 30 13.36 5.51 -9.93
N GLY A 31 14.42 5.82 -10.66
CA GLY A 31 14.39 6.50 -11.95
C GLY A 31 13.73 5.66 -13.04
N ALA A 32 13.89 4.34 -13.02
CA ALA A 32 13.17 3.43 -13.92
C ALA A 32 11.64 3.49 -13.73
N LEU A 33 11.19 3.98 -12.57
CA LEU A 33 9.78 4.10 -12.19
C LEU A 33 9.28 5.54 -12.25
N ALA A 34 10.14 6.48 -12.64
CA ALA A 34 9.81 7.89 -12.66
C ALA A 34 8.75 8.20 -13.72
N VAL A 35 7.90 9.18 -13.42
CA VAL A 35 6.89 9.69 -14.33
C VAL A 35 7.20 11.13 -14.71
N HIS A 36 6.76 11.53 -15.89
CA HIS A 36 6.95 12.89 -16.37
C HIS A 36 5.81 13.78 -15.86
N ASN A 37 6.17 14.85 -15.13
CA ASN A 37 5.20 15.79 -14.61
C ASN A 37 4.73 16.79 -15.70
N ARG A 38 3.76 17.64 -15.36
CA ARG A 38 3.20 18.68 -16.26
C ARG A 38 4.23 19.75 -16.68
N ASN A 39 5.36 19.83 -16.00
CA ASN A 39 6.44 20.79 -16.26
C ASN A 39 7.63 20.14 -16.98
N ASN A 40 7.42 18.99 -17.60
CA ASN A 40 8.42 18.19 -18.28
C ASN A 40 9.65 17.80 -17.44
N ARG A 41 9.44 17.51 -16.15
CA ARG A 41 10.47 16.98 -15.26
C ARG A 41 10.15 15.55 -14.88
N TRP A 42 11.18 14.72 -14.78
CA TRP A 42 11.07 13.38 -14.22
C TRP A 42 10.96 13.48 -12.70
N GLU A 43 9.89 12.89 -12.16
CA GLU A 43 9.66 12.78 -10.73
C GLU A 43 9.59 11.31 -10.35
N TYR A 44 10.30 10.93 -9.29
CA TYR A 44 10.20 9.59 -8.71
C TYR A 44 8.77 9.35 -8.22
N SER A 45 8.31 8.10 -8.35
CA SER A 45 7.00 7.68 -7.85
C SER A 45 6.89 7.90 -6.35
N GLU A 46 5.79 8.47 -5.86
CA GLU A 46 5.56 8.64 -4.42
C GLU A 46 5.53 7.31 -3.63
N TYR A 47 5.46 6.19 -4.34
CA TYR A 47 5.45 4.84 -3.79
C TYR A 47 6.83 4.18 -3.72
N ALA A 48 7.85 4.77 -4.37
CA ALA A 48 9.22 4.29 -4.38
C ALA A 48 10.21 5.47 -4.45
N GLN A 49 10.96 5.71 -3.36
CA GLN A 49 11.86 6.87 -3.24
C GLN A 49 13.25 6.43 -2.76
N PRO A 50 14.35 7.00 -3.31
CA PRO A 50 15.69 6.78 -2.78
C PRO A 50 15.82 7.45 -1.41
N VAL A 51 16.52 6.81 -0.47
CA VAL A 51 16.72 7.32 0.88
C VAL A 51 18.15 7.07 1.38
N ILE A 52 18.55 7.80 2.40
CA ILE A 52 19.71 7.45 3.24
C ILE A 52 19.18 7.10 4.63
N HIS A 53 19.39 5.86 5.06
CA HIS A 53 19.00 5.36 6.37
C HIS A 53 20.24 4.91 7.13
N GLU A 54 20.53 5.55 8.28
CA GLU A 54 21.72 5.25 9.10
C GLU A 54 23.03 5.22 8.29
N GLY A 55 23.22 6.23 7.44
CA GLY A 55 24.38 6.37 6.57
C GLY A 55 24.45 5.38 5.41
N LYS A 56 23.42 4.56 5.19
CA LYS A 56 23.34 3.58 4.10
C LYS A 56 22.30 4.02 3.08
N ILE A 57 22.65 3.91 1.81
CA ILE A 57 21.74 4.18 0.70
C ILE A 57 20.65 3.09 0.67
N GLY A 58 19.42 3.45 0.35
CA GLY A 58 18.29 2.52 0.28
C GLY A 58 17.14 3.05 -0.55
N VAL A 59 16.06 2.26 -0.60
CA VAL A 59 14.80 2.63 -1.24
C VAL A 59 13.65 2.39 -0.26
N HIS A 60 12.83 3.40 -0.04
CA HIS A 60 11.53 3.26 0.63
C HIS A 60 10.49 2.84 -0.38
N VAL A 61 9.72 1.80 -0.05
CA VAL A 61 8.62 1.27 -0.87
C VAL A 61 7.35 1.25 -0.05
N LYS A 62 6.32 1.98 -0.47
CA LYS A 62 5.00 1.91 0.17
C LYS A 62 4.33 0.59 -0.22
N THR A 63 3.81 -0.16 0.76
CA THR A 63 3.11 -1.43 0.53
C THR A 63 1.85 -1.27 -0.32
N ALA A 64 1.23 -0.09 -0.31
CA ALA A 64 0.12 0.26 -1.20
C ALA A 64 0.47 0.10 -2.69
N LEU A 65 1.76 0.16 -3.07
CA LEU A 65 2.20 -0.08 -4.44
C LEU A 65 1.81 -1.47 -4.93
N LYS A 66 1.76 -2.47 -4.04
CA LYS A 66 1.36 -3.83 -4.38
C LYS A 66 -0.06 -3.88 -4.95
N ASP A 67 -0.96 -3.07 -4.40
CA ASP A 67 -2.37 -3.03 -4.82
C ASP A 67 -2.55 -2.12 -6.05
N ILE A 68 -1.80 -1.03 -6.13
CA ILE A 68 -1.90 -0.03 -7.21
C ILE A 68 -1.23 -0.50 -8.50
N ASN A 69 -0.03 -1.05 -8.39
CA ASN A 69 0.75 -1.55 -9.52
C ASN A 69 1.58 -2.78 -9.09
N PRO A 70 0.98 -3.98 -9.09
CA PRO A 70 1.63 -5.20 -8.61
C PRO A 70 2.87 -5.57 -9.43
N VAL A 71 2.90 -5.23 -10.73
CA VAL A 71 4.05 -5.50 -11.61
C VAL A 71 5.26 -4.67 -11.17
N MET A 72 5.05 -3.38 -10.92
CA MET A 72 6.10 -2.48 -10.44
C MET A 72 6.59 -2.87 -9.04
N TYR A 73 5.66 -3.23 -8.15
CA TYR A 73 6.03 -3.75 -6.84
C TYR A 73 6.89 -5.00 -6.95
N GLN A 74 6.48 -5.98 -7.76
CA GLN A 74 7.23 -7.22 -7.96
C GLN A 74 8.61 -6.94 -8.56
N PHE A 75 8.74 -6.04 -9.53
CA PHE A 75 10.02 -5.64 -10.11
C PHE A 75 11.01 -5.14 -9.04
N ILE A 76 10.56 -4.28 -8.11
CA ILE A 76 11.39 -3.78 -7.01
C ILE A 76 11.78 -4.92 -6.05
N MET A 77 10.83 -5.79 -5.72
CA MET A 77 11.08 -6.91 -4.81
C MET A 77 12.03 -7.94 -5.41
N ASP A 78 11.90 -8.23 -6.71
CA ASP A 78 12.81 -9.10 -7.47
C ASP A 78 14.21 -8.50 -7.54
N PHE A 79 14.32 -7.18 -7.74
CA PHE A 79 15.60 -6.49 -7.69
C PHE A 79 16.29 -6.70 -6.34
N ALA A 80 15.57 -6.49 -5.23
CA ALA A 80 16.12 -6.69 -3.90
C ALA A 80 16.52 -8.16 -3.66
N TYR A 81 15.66 -9.10 -4.06
CA TYR A 81 15.91 -10.53 -3.89
C TYR A 81 17.14 -11.01 -4.68
N ASN A 82 17.21 -10.69 -5.97
CA ASN A 82 18.29 -11.12 -6.85
C ASN A 82 19.66 -10.55 -6.43
N ASN A 83 19.67 -9.36 -5.83
CA ASN A 83 20.87 -8.72 -5.31
C ASN A 83 21.13 -9.01 -3.82
N GLN A 84 20.33 -9.89 -3.22
CA GLN A 84 20.42 -10.29 -1.81
C GLN A 84 20.43 -9.10 -0.85
N LEU A 85 19.65 -8.06 -1.15
CA LEU A 85 19.57 -6.86 -0.33
C LEU A 85 18.72 -7.09 0.92
N ARG A 86 19.09 -6.45 2.01
CA ARG A 86 18.32 -6.50 3.25
C ARG A 86 17.04 -5.69 3.11
N ILE A 87 15.91 -6.30 3.48
CA ILE A 87 14.59 -5.66 3.49
C ILE A 87 14.10 -5.54 4.93
N ILE A 88 13.69 -4.35 5.35
CA ILE A 88 13.22 -4.06 6.70
C ILE A 88 11.78 -3.51 6.62
N PRO A 89 10.80 -4.14 7.29
CA PRO A 89 9.48 -3.55 7.44
C PRO A 89 9.52 -2.26 8.28
N THR A 90 8.97 -1.17 7.75
CA THR A 90 8.91 0.15 8.38
C THR A 90 7.47 0.67 8.39
N GLY A 91 7.23 1.83 9.00
CA GLY A 91 5.88 2.42 9.06
C GLY A 91 4.89 1.52 9.82
N LYS A 92 5.23 1.14 11.06
CA LYS A 92 4.36 0.32 11.92
C LYS A 92 3.10 1.10 12.26
N VAL A 93 1.96 0.62 11.79
CA VAL A 93 0.62 1.15 12.10
C VAL A 93 -0.13 0.15 12.99
N ILE A 94 -0.79 0.69 14.01
CA ILE A 94 -1.65 -0.06 14.93
C ILE A 94 -3.09 0.27 14.57
N TYR A 95 -3.83 -0.73 14.09
CA TYR A 95 -5.27 -0.60 13.94
C TYR A 95 -5.96 -1.12 15.20
N LEU A 96 -6.84 -0.28 15.74
CA LEU A 96 -7.87 -0.73 16.66
C LEU A 96 -8.81 -1.63 15.86
N GLU A 97 -9.05 -2.83 16.36
CA GLU A 97 -10.10 -3.67 15.77
C GLU A 97 -11.42 -2.99 16.09
N GLU A 98 -12.21 -2.68 15.05
CA GLU A 98 -13.63 -2.44 15.21
C GLU A 98 -14.20 -3.60 16.03
N SER A 99 -14.89 -3.27 17.11
CA SER A 99 -15.41 -4.30 18.01
C SER A 99 -16.36 -5.21 17.22
N PRO A 100 -16.35 -6.53 17.47
CA PRO A 100 -17.35 -7.43 16.90
C PRO A 100 -18.78 -6.93 17.15
N GLU A 101 -19.04 -6.27 18.29
CA GLU A 101 -20.32 -5.66 18.60
C GLU A 101 -20.67 -4.50 17.65
N GLU A 102 -19.72 -3.63 17.32
CA GLU A 102 -19.96 -2.50 16.39
C GLU A 102 -20.32 -2.98 14.98
N LYS A 103 -19.68 -4.06 14.52
CA LYS A 103 -19.98 -4.69 13.22
C LYS A 103 -21.35 -5.36 13.20
N GLU A 104 -21.68 -6.11 14.25
CA GLU A 104 -22.98 -6.75 14.39
C GLU A 104 -24.10 -5.71 14.47
N VAL A 105 -23.91 -4.63 15.24
CA VAL A 105 -24.86 -3.51 15.31
C VAL A 105 -25.01 -2.86 13.94
N ALA A 106 -23.93 -2.52 13.26
CA ALA A 106 -23.98 -1.90 11.93
C ALA A 106 -24.67 -2.80 10.89
N TRP A 107 -24.42 -4.11 10.93
CA TRP A 107 -25.05 -5.08 10.04
C TRP A 107 -26.54 -5.25 10.34
N SER A 108 -26.88 -5.34 11.62
CA SER A 108 -28.25 -5.42 12.10
C SER A 108 -29.05 -4.19 11.67
N VAL A 109 -28.52 -2.99 11.88
CA VAL A 109 -29.13 -1.72 11.44
C VAL A 109 -29.35 -1.68 9.92
N LYS A 110 -28.34 -2.09 9.12
CA LYS A 110 -28.44 -2.16 7.65
C LYS A 110 -29.53 -3.14 7.19
N ARG A 111 -29.66 -4.30 7.85
CA ARG A 111 -30.71 -5.28 7.54
C ARG A 111 -32.10 -4.74 7.85
N PHE A 112 -32.28 -4.07 8.98
CA PHE A 112 -33.57 -3.46 9.34
C PHE A 112 -33.95 -2.32 8.40
N THR A 113 -33.01 -1.44 8.05
CA THR A 113 -33.27 -0.35 7.08
C THR A 113 -33.61 -0.91 5.69
N LEU A 114 -32.90 -1.93 5.22
CA LEU A 114 -33.23 -2.58 3.96
C LEU A 114 -34.62 -3.23 3.98
N ALA A 115 -34.96 -3.95 5.05
CA ALA A 115 -36.28 -4.56 5.21
C ALA A 115 -37.39 -3.50 5.24
N LEU A 116 -37.16 -2.37 5.91
CA LEU A 116 -38.09 -1.24 5.95
C LEU A 116 -38.25 -0.60 4.56
N LEU A 117 -37.15 -0.38 3.83
CA LEU A 117 -37.20 0.16 2.47
C LEU A 117 -37.97 -0.76 1.52
N LEU A 118 -37.74 -2.07 1.59
CA LEU A 118 -38.47 -3.06 0.79
C LEU A 118 -39.95 -3.11 1.19
N HIS A 119 -40.28 -2.98 2.47
CA HIS A 119 -41.66 -2.92 2.95
C HIS A 119 -42.38 -1.66 2.45
N GLN A 120 -41.75 -0.49 2.59
CA GLN A 120 -42.27 0.78 2.08
C GLN A 120 -42.42 0.75 0.55
N TRP A 121 -41.47 0.18 -0.16
CA TRP A 121 -41.54 -0.04 -1.60
C TRP A 121 -42.74 -0.93 -1.95
N LYS A 122 -42.92 -2.07 -1.28
CA LYS A 122 -44.05 -2.98 -1.50
C LYS A 122 -45.41 -2.31 -1.26
N ILE A 123 -45.52 -1.44 -0.25
CA ILE A 123 -46.74 -0.63 0.00
C ILE A 123 -46.96 0.36 -1.14
N ARG A 124 -45.91 1.09 -1.54
CA ARG A 124 -45.98 2.08 -2.62
C ARG A 124 -46.35 1.47 -3.97
N PHE A 125 -45.90 0.25 -4.25
CA PHE A 125 -46.31 -0.49 -5.46
C PHE A 125 -47.78 -0.90 -5.43
N LYS A 126 -48.31 -1.30 -4.27
CA LYS A 126 -49.71 -1.70 -4.12
C LYS A 126 -50.68 -0.52 -4.27
N ASN A 127 -50.25 0.70 -3.96
CA ASN A 127 -51.05 1.91 -4.08
C ASN A 127 -50.95 2.60 -5.47
N ASN A 128 -50.05 2.17 -6.35
CA ASN A 128 -49.81 2.76 -7.68
C ASN A 128 -50.14 1.82 -8.87
N GLY A 129 -50.82 0.69 -8.63
CA GLY A 129 -51.33 -0.18 -9.70
C GLY A 129 -52.81 0.10 -9.97
N TYR A 130 -53.11 0.48 -11.21
CA TYR A 130 -54.41 0.59 -11.93
C TYR A 130 -55.71 0.42 -11.14
#